data_AF-A0A3A6WEC2-F1
#
_entry.id   AF-A0A3A6WEC2-F1
#
_cell.length_a   1.000
_cell.length_b   1.000
_cell.length_c   1.000
_cell.angle_alpha   90.00
_cell.angle_beta   90.00
_cell.angle_gamma   90.00
#
_symmetry.space_group_name_H-M   'P 1'
#
loop_
_entity.id
_entity.type
_entity.pdbx_description
1 polymer ?
#
loop_
_entity_poly.entity_id
_entity_poly.type
_entity_poly.pdbx_seq_one_letter_code
_entity_poly.pdbx_strand_id
1 'polypeptide(L)'
;MEHYIEIIAMLAPGFIAKEVARALGNVKSRGSSIDQILNYFVYSISGFFITLLIYTIINKLFGYDDPQYFLLVVLSILSGISVGFAWQTIVKKFFKNIIDRYTSENNGYIYFQEDSMLNNCMLDGKDHLIQIIKSGHVIATGKFLGATFSSEDTTEIKIDSHPVYAEWLSNEIYSKDFEYLHSIFDIKNDIEVREYSYPNGFFEEGFTADKITSSE
;
A
#
# COMPACT_ATOMS: atom_id res chain seq x y z
N MET A 1 -31.18 18.64 20.77
CA MET A 1 -31.03 17.89 19.51
C MET A 1 -29.76 18.32 18.79
N GLU A 2 -29.50 19.62 18.73
CA GLU A 2 -28.29 20.25 18.15
C GLU A 2 -26.97 19.71 18.75
N HIS A 3 -26.85 19.62 20.08
CA HIS A 3 -25.64 19.06 20.72
C HIS A 3 -25.33 17.61 20.33
N TYR A 4 -26.35 16.79 20.02
CA TYR A 4 -26.11 15.41 19.58
C TYR A 4 -25.59 15.39 18.14
N ILE A 5 -26.07 16.31 17.29
CA ILE A 5 -25.59 16.45 15.91
C ILE A 5 -24.13 16.95 15.91
N GLU A 6 -23.79 17.89 16.79
CA GLU A 6 -22.42 18.36 16.99
C GLU A 6 -21.48 17.23 17.43
N ILE A 7 -21.91 16.40 18.39
CA ILE A 7 -21.14 15.23 18.84
C ILE A 7 -20.95 14.22 17.70
N ILE A 8 -22.00 13.93 16.93
CA ILE A 8 -21.92 13.02 15.76
C ILE A 8 -20.96 13.60 14.71
N ALA A 9 -21.06 14.89 14.42
CA ALA A 9 -20.19 15.58 13.46
C ALA A 9 -18.71 15.59 13.89
N MET A 10 -18.43 15.58 15.20
CA MET A 10 -17.07 15.47 15.73
C MET A 10 -16.51 14.04 15.71
N LEU A 11 -17.34 13.03 16.02
CA LEU A 11 -16.85 11.65 16.20
C LEU A 11 -16.91 10.81 14.91
N ALA A 12 -17.97 10.94 14.11
CA ALA A 12 -18.18 10.11 12.93
C ALA A 12 -17.06 10.17 11.87
N PRO A 13 -16.46 11.35 11.55
CA PRO A 13 -15.40 11.44 10.55
C PRO A 13 -14.20 10.53 10.84
N GLY A 14 -13.83 10.40 12.12
CA GLY A 14 -12.69 9.59 12.53
C GLY A 14 -12.90 8.10 12.30
N PHE A 15 -14.09 7.59 12.59
CA PHE A 15 -14.44 6.19 12.33
C PHE A 15 -14.48 5.92 10.82
N ILE A 16 -15.10 6.81 10.05
CA ILE A 16 -15.21 6.69 8.59
C ILE A 16 -13.81 6.72 7.96
N ALA A 17 -12.97 7.67 8.35
CA ALA A 17 -11.61 7.79 7.84
C ALA A 17 -10.77 6.53 8.13
N LYS A 18 -10.86 6.01 9.36
CA LYS A 18 -10.18 4.77 9.75
C LYS A 18 -10.65 3.59 8.90
N GLU A 19 -11.96 3.46 8.67
CA GLU A 19 -12.51 2.37 7.87
C GLU A 19 -12.15 2.47 6.39
N VAL A 20 -12.19 3.68 5.81
CA VAL A 20 -11.74 3.90 4.43
C VAL A 20 -10.25 3.58 4.30
N ALA A 21 -9.42 4.02 5.25
CA ALA A 21 -7.99 3.70 5.25
C ALA A 21 -7.76 2.17 5.36
N ARG A 22 -8.55 1.47 6.19
CA ARG A 22 -8.51 0.00 6.32
C ARG A 22 -8.87 -0.69 5.00
N ALA A 23 -9.96 -0.28 4.37
CA ALA A 23 -10.40 -0.83 3.09
C ALA A 23 -9.36 -0.62 1.97
N LEU A 24 -8.60 0.48 2.03
CA LEU A 24 -7.53 0.81 1.08
C LEU A 24 -6.17 0.19 1.43
N GLY A 25 -6.12 -0.79 2.33
CA GLY A 25 -4.91 -1.55 2.63
C GLY A 25 -4.16 -1.10 3.88
N ASN A 26 -4.80 -0.43 4.84
CA ASN A 26 -4.23 -0.33 6.19
C ASN A 26 -4.48 -1.66 6.93
N VAL A 27 -3.67 -2.68 6.63
CA VAL A 27 -3.90 -4.08 7.05
C VAL A 27 -3.45 -4.37 8.48
N LYS A 28 -3.44 -3.37 9.37
CA LYS A 28 -3.13 -3.56 10.79
C LYS A 28 -4.23 -4.37 11.47
N SER A 29 -4.16 -5.70 11.38
CA SER A 29 -5.13 -6.61 12.00
C SER A 29 -4.99 -6.68 13.53
N ARG A 30 -3.83 -6.30 14.08
CA ARG A 30 -3.54 -6.31 15.52
C ARG A 30 -2.73 -5.10 15.98
N GLY A 31 -3.32 -3.90 15.88
CA GLY A 31 -2.87 -2.78 16.71
C GLY A 31 -3.28 -3.02 18.16
N SER A 32 -2.43 -2.68 19.13
CA SER A 32 -2.83 -2.66 20.53
C SER A 32 -4.08 -1.76 20.71
N SER A 33 -4.85 -1.96 21.77
CA SER A 33 -6.02 -1.08 22.03
C SER A 33 -5.62 0.40 22.04
N ILE A 34 -4.40 0.70 22.52
CA ILE A 34 -3.80 2.04 22.49
C ILE A 34 -3.55 2.51 21.06
N ASP A 35 -2.96 1.68 20.19
CA ASP A 35 -2.72 2.05 18.79
C ASP A 35 -4.02 2.31 18.04
N GLN A 36 -5.07 1.55 18.35
CA GLN A 36 -6.38 1.75 17.72
C GLN A 36 -7.03 3.06 18.12
N ILE A 37 -6.86 3.46 19.38
CA ILE A 37 -7.33 4.74 19.93
C ILE A 37 -6.52 5.90 19.34
N LEU A 38 -5.18 5.78 19.32
CA LEU A 38 -4.29 6.79 18.74
C LEU A 38 -4.57 7.00 17.25
N ASN A 39 -4.71 5.92 16.48
CA ASN A 39 -5.08 6.00 15.07
C ASN A 39 -6.43 6.71 14.89
N TYR A 40 -7.46 6.30 15.65
CA TYR A 40 -8.76 6.97 15.61
C TYR A 40 -8.65 8.46 15.94
N PHE A 41 -7.87 8.83 16.96
CA PHE A 41 -7.68 10.21 17.37
C PHE A 41 -7.04 11.06 16.27
N VAL A 42 -5.99 10.54 15.61
CA VAL A 42 -5.36 11.21 14.47
C VAL A 42 -6.36 11.42 13.32
N TYR A 43 -7.07 10.37 12.92
CA TYR A 43 -8.09 10.47 11.88
C TYR A 43 -9.22 11.45 12.24
N SER A 44 -9.65 11.46 13.51
CA SER A 44 -10.71 12.36 14.00
C SER A 44 -10.28 13.82 13.95
N ILE A 45 -9.07 14.13 14.41
CA ILE A 45 -8.53 15.49 14.37
C ILE A 45 -8.43 15.98 12.91
N SER A 46 -7.87 15.15 12.03
CA SER A 46 -7.75 15.52 10.61
C SER A 46 -9.11 15.72 9.95
N GLY A 47 -10.08 14.82 10.20
CA GLY A 47 -11.43 14.93 9.68
C GLY A 47 -12.16 16.17 10.18
N PHE A 48 -12.02 16.49 11.48
CA PHE A 48 -12.63 17.66 12.09
C PHE A 48 -12.09 18.97 11.48
N PHE A 49 -10.77 19.11 11.36
CA PHE A 49 -10.17 20.32 10.78
C PHE A 49 -10.58 20.54 9.32
N ILE A 50 -10.63 19.48 8.51
CA ILE A 50 -11.09 19.58 7.12
C ILE A 50 -12.57 19.97 7.07
N THR A 51 -13.41 19.34 7.91
CA THR A 51 -14.84 19.67 7.98
C THR A 51 -15.05 21.15 8.33
N LEU A 52 -14.36 21.64 9.37
CA LEU A 52 -14.46 23.03 9.81
C LEU A 52 -13.97 24.01 8.74
N LEU A 53 -12.87 23.69 8.05
CA LEU A 53 -12.32 24.50 6.98
C LEU A 53 -13.32 24.64 5.82
N ILE A 54 -13.86 23.52 5.33
CA ILE A 54 -14.82 23.52 4.21
C ILE A 54 -16.10 24.26 4.61
N TYR A 55 -16.61 23.99 5.82
CA TYR A 55 -17.80 24.65 6.34
C TYR A 55 -17.63 26.17 6.42
N THR A 56 -16.47 26.65 6.89
CA THR A 56 -16.14 28.08 6.95
C THR A 56 -16.09 28.72 5.57
N ILE A 57 -15.52 28.02 4.58
CA ILE A 57 -15.46 28.50 3.19
C ILE A 57 -16.87 28.63 2.60
N ILE A 58 -17.72 27.63 2.80
CA ILE A 58 -19.11 27.65 2.31
C ILE A 58 -19.90 28.78 2.94
N ASN A 59 -19.87 28.94 4.27
CA ASN A 59 -20.60 30.02 4.93
C ASN A 59 -20.15 31.40 4.46
N LYS A 60 -18.84 31.59 4.24
CA LYS A 60 -18.30 32.84 3.71
C LYS A 60 -18.73 33.11 2.26
N LEU A 61 -18.87 32.08 1.43
CA LEU A 61 -19.27 32.21 0.03
C LEU A 61 -20.77 32.48 -0.15
N PHE A 62 -21.61 31.84 0.66
CA PHE A 62 -23.06 31.88 0.51
C PHE A 62 -23.77 32.81 1.50
N GLY A 63 -23.03 33.41 2.45
CA GLY A 63 -23.58 34.38 3.42
C GLY A 63 -24.58 33.75 4.39
N TYR A 64 -24.35 32.51 4.81
CA TYR A 64 -25.19 31.86 5.82
C TYR A 64 -24.76 32.33 7.21
N ASP A 65 -25.66 33.03 7.91
CA ASP A 65 -25.44 33.49 9.28
C ASP A 65 -25.80 32.41 10.33
N ASP A 66 -26.71 31.49 9.99
CA ASP A 66 -27.17 30.43 10.90
C ASP A 66 -26.43 29.09 10.69
N PRO A 67 -26.18 28.32 11.77
CA PRO A 67 -25.51 27.04 11.67
C PRO A 67 -26.36 25.99 10.92
N GLN A 68 -25.85 25.53 9.78
CA GLN A 68 -26.50 24.51 8.94
C GLN A 68 -26.10 23.10 9.40
N TYR A 69 -26.75 22.61 10.44
CA TYR A 69 -26.45 21.30 11.05
C TYR A 69 -26.49 20.12 10.06
N PHE A 70 -27.43 20.12 9.11
CA PHE A 70 -27.48 19.07 8.08
C PHE A 70 -26.26 19.10 7.15
N LEU A 71 -25.86 20.30 6.71
CA LEU A 71 -24.66 20.50 5.90
C LEU A 71 -23.41 20.04 6.66
N LEU A 72 -23.31 20.38 7.95
CA LEU A 72 -22.19 19.97 8.80
C LEU A 72 -22.05 18.44 8.85
N VAL A 73 -23.15 17.69 9.01
CA VAL A 73 -23.13 16.22 9.01
C VAL A 73 -22.65 15.66 7.67
N VAL A 74 -23.14 16.20 6.55
CA VAL A 74 -22.72 15.75 5.22
C VAL A 74 -21.23 16.01 5.00
N LEU A 75 -20.74 17.20 5.37
CA LEU A 75 -19.33 17.55 5.28
C LEU A 75 -18.45 16.68 6.18
N SER A 76 -18.91 16.34 7.38
CA SER A 76 -18.23 15.42 8.29
C SER A 76 -18.00 14.05 7.65
N ILE A 77 -19.02 13.49 7.00
CA ILE A 77 -18.92 12.20 6.31
C ILE A 77 -17.94 12.28 5.14
N LEU A 78 -18.09 13.29 4.28
CA LEU A 78 -17.22 13.47 3.12
C LEU A 78 -15.76 13.70 3.54
N SER A 79 -15.53 14.50 4.57
CA SER A 79 -14.20 14.74 5.12
C SER A 79 -13.59 13.48 5.69
N GLY A 80 -14.38 12.64 6.37
CA GLY A 80 -13.93 11.33 6.83
C GLY A 80 -13.44 10.45 5.67
N ILE A 81 -14.23 10.35 4.59
CA ILE A 81 -13.83 9.58 3.40
C ILE A 81 -12.56 10.15 2.79
N SER A 82 -12.50 11.46 2.56
CA SER A 82 -11.35 12.13 1.96
C SER A 82 -10.08 11.98 2.79
N VAL A 83 -10.17 12.12 4.11
CA VAL A 83 -9.03 11.92 5.03
C VAL A 83 -8.56 10.47 4.99
N GLY A 84 -9.45 9.49 5.09
CA GLY A 84 -9.08 8.08 5.02
C GLY A 84 -8.37 7.73 3.73
N PHE A 85 -8.91 8.21 2.60
CA PHE A 85 -8.32 8.03 1.28
C PHE A 85 -6.95 8.70 1.17
N ALA A 86 -6.86 10.00 1.47
CA ALA A 86 -5.61 10.77 1.35
C ALA A 86 -4.53 10.25 2.29
N TRP A 87 -4.91 9.82 3.50
CA TRP A 87 -3.99 9.27 4.47
C TRP A 87 -3.30 8.02 3.93
N GLN A 88 -4.09 7.07 3.43
CA GLN A 88 -3.58 5.78 2.97
C GLN A 88 -2.82 5.88 1.64
N THR A 89 -3.27 6.73 0.73
CA THR A 89 -2.71 6.81 -0.63
C THR A 89 -1.56 7.81 -0.77
N ILE A 90 -1.58 8.92 -0.03
CA ILE A 90 -0.66 10.05 -0.21
C ILE A 90 0.21 10.23 1.03
N VAL A 91 -0.42 10.53 2.18
CA VAL A 91 0.30 10.97 3.39
C VAL A 91 1.24 9.89 3.89
N LYS A 92 0.77 8.65 3.98
CA LYS A 92 1.58 7.50 4.42
C LYS A 92 2.79 7.28 3.51
N LYS A 93 2.61 7.33 2.19
CA LYS A 93 3.70 7.19 1.21
C LYS A 93 4.74 8.31 1.35
N PHE A 94 4.27 9.55 1.51
CA PHE A 94 5.15 10.72 1.64
C PHE A 94 6.04 10.64 2.88
N PHE A 95 5.45 10.38 4.06
CA PHE A 95 6.24 10.26 5.29
C PHE A 95 7.19 9.07 5.26
N LYS A 96 6.73 7.93 4.72
CA LYS A 96 7.60 6.76 4.55
C LYS A 96 8.83 7.09 3.70
N ASN A 97 8.66 7.72 2.54
CA ASN A 97 9.78 8.09 1.68
C ASN A 97 10.79 9.02 2.38
N ILE A 98 10.32 9.94 3.22
CA ILE A 98 11.20 10.82 4.00
C ILE A 98 11.99 10.01 5.04
N ILE A 99 11.31 9.14 5.79
CA ILE A 99 11.94 8.30 6.81
C ILE A 99 12.96 7.37 6.16
N ASP A 100 12.58 6.67 5.09
CA ASP A 100 13.43 5.72 4.37
C ASP A 100 14.70 6.40 3.83
N ARG A 101 14.55 7.61 3.26
CA ARG A 101 15.68 8.42 2.80
C ARG A 101 16.61 8.78 3.96
N TYR A 102 16.04 9.27 5.07
CA TYR A 102 16.81 9.64 6.24
C TYR A 102 17.56 8.45 6.85
N THR A 103 16.92 7.29 6.99
CA THR A 103 17.57 6.10 7.55
C THR A 103 18.60 5.51 6.59
N SER A 104 18.32 5.52 5.28
CA SER A 104 19.29 5.04 4.29
C SER A 104 20.53 5.92 4.24
N GLU A 105 20.38 7.25 4.25
CA GLU A 105 21.52 8.19 4.17
C GLU A 105 22.36 8.18 5.47
N ASN A 106 21.73 8.06 6.65
CA ASN A 106 22.44 8.15 7.92
C ASN A 106 22.89 6.80 8.50
N ASN A 107 22.08 5.76 8.32
CA ASN A 107 22.30 4.46 8.97
C ASN A 107 22.65 3.35 7.97
N GLY A 108 22.50 3.58 6.66
CA GLY A 108 22.79 2.60 5.61
C GLY A 108 21.74 1.49 5.47
N TYR A 109 20.58 1.60 6.12
CA TYR A 109 19.48 0.63 6.00
C TYR A 109 18.11 1.30 6.07
N ILE A 110 17.08 0.59 5.59
CA ILE A 110 15.67 0.99 5.70
C ILE A 110 15.03 0.12 6.79
N TYR A 111 14.28 0.76 7.70
CA TYR A 111 13.63 0.07 8.81
C TYR A 111 12.16 -0.24 8.50
N PHE A 112 11.81 -1.52 8.48
CA PHE A 112 10.44 -1.98 8.21
C PHE A 112 9.76 -2.45 9.51
N GLN A 113 8.97 -1.58 10.12
CA GLN A 113 8.30 -1.87 11.41
C GLN A 113 6.86 -2.37 11.24
N GLU A 114 6.14 -1.84 10.25
CA GLU A 114 4.68 -2.01 10.14
C GLU A 114 4.24 -3.00 9.07
N ASP A 115 5.15 -3.45 8.20
CA ASP A 115 4.83 -4.25 7.04
C ASP A 115 5.98 -5.21 6.71
N SER A 116 5.70 -6.30 6.01
CA SER A 116 6.74 -7.25 5.62
C SER A 116 7.70 -6.60 4.62
N MET A 117 8.96 -7.06 4.61
CA MET A 117 9.94 -6.60 3.63
C MET A 117 9.47 -6.92 2.19
N LEU A 118 8.84 -8.08 1.99
CA LEU A 118 8.21 -8.48 0.73
C LEU A 118 7.19 -7.45 0.24
N ASN A 119 6.28 -7.02 1.11
CA ASN A 119 5.25 -6.04 0.74
C ASN A 119 5.82 -4.68 0.39
N ASN A 120 6.81 -4.22 1.14
CA ASN A 120 7.43 -2.92 0.87
C ASN A 120 8.18 -2.90 -0.47
N CYS A 121 8.78 -4.03 -0.87
CA CYS A 121 9.46 -4.15 -2.15
C CYS A 121 8.47 -4.36 -3.32
N MET A 122 7.39 -5.12 -3.12
CA MET A 122 6.54 -5.61 -4.20
C MET A 122 5.19 -4.89 -4.37
N LEU A 123 4.80 -4.04 -3.42
CA LEU A 123 3.55 -3.24 -3.49
C LEU A 123 3.85 -1.77 -3.84
N ASP A 124 4.76 -1.55 -4.79
CA ASP A 124 5.13 -0.22 -5.27
C ASP A 124 4.22 0.29 -6.42
N GLY A 125 3.34 -0.58 -6.94
CA GLY A 125 2.43 -0.30 -8.03
C GLY A 125 2.98 -0.67 -9.42
N LYS A 126 4.15 -1.31 -9.48
CA LYS A 126 4.75 -1.85 -10.71
C LYS A 126 4.53 -3.36 -10.77
N ASP A 127 4.80 -3.90 -11.95
CA ASP A 127 4.87 -5.34 -12.13
C ASP A 127 6.22 -5.87 -11.63
N HIS A 128 6.23 -7.08 -11.07
CA HIS A 128 7.46 -7.72 -10.59
C HIS A 128 7.55 -9.16 -11.13
N LEU A 129 8.68 -9.51 -11.72
CA LEU A 129 8.99 -10.89 -12.09
C LEU A 129 9.71 -11.55 -10.93
N ILE A 130 9.09 -12.57 -10.33
CA ILE A 130 9.65 -13.24 -9.16
C ILE A 130 9.77 -14.74 -9.34
N GLN A 131 10.75 -15.31 -8.64
CA GLN A 131 10.91 -16.75 -8.44
C GLN A 131 10.76 -17.06 -6.95
N ILE A 132 9.90 -18.01 -6.63
CA ILE A 132 9.69 -18.49 -5.27
C ILE A 132 10.45 -19.81 -5.10
N ILE A 133 11.29 -19.86 -4.08
CA ILE A 133 12.15 -20.99 -3.74
C ILE A 133 11.80 -21.44 -2.33
N LYS A 134 11.64 -22.74 -2.14
CA LYS A 134 11.39 -23.35 -0.83
C LYS A 134 12.34 -24.53 -0.64
N SER A 135 13.08 -24.53 0.47
CA SER A 135 14.05 -25.59 0.78
C SER A 135 15.01 -25.87 -0.39
N GLY A 136 15.50 -24.80 -1.01
CA GLY A 136 16.43 -24.84 -2.15
C GLY A 136 15.82 -25.21 -3.50
N HIS A 137 14.52 -25.48 -3.59
CA HIS A 137 13.84 -25.84 -4.84
C HIS A 137 12.97 -24.71 -5.35
N VAL A 138 13.07 -24.40 -6.63
CA VAL A 138 12.16 -23.46 -7.30
C VAL A 138 10.78 -24.10 -7.33
N ILE A 139 9.81 -23.49 -6.64
CA ILE A 139 8.43 -23.96 -6.63
C ILE A 139 7.57 -23.24 -7.66
N ALA A 140 7.93 -22.01 -8.02
CA ALA A 140 7.24 -21.26 -9.06
C ALA A 140 8.00 -20.02 -9.54
N THR A 141 7.69 -19.57 -10.75
CA THR A 141 8.25 -18.37 -11.39
C THR A 141 7.14 -17.63 -12.12
N GLY A 142 7.00 -16.33 -11.90
CA GLY A 142 6.05 -15.53 -12.66
C GLY A 142 5.80 -14.13 -12.14
N LYS A 143 4.74 -13.50 -12.68
CA LYS A 143 4.34 -12.14 -12.30
C LYS A 143 3.78 -12.15 -10.89
N PHE A 144 4.31 -11.33 -9.99
CA PHE A 144 3.72 -11.12 -8.67
C PHE A 144 2.35 -10.46 -8.80
N LEU A 145 1.32 -11.05 -8.16
CA LEU A 145 -0.04 -10.52 -8.16
C LEU A 145 -0.52 -10.07 -6.77
N GLY A 146 0.18 -10.48 -5.70
CA GLY A 146 -0.14 -10.10 -4.34
C GLY A 146 0.29 -11.15 -3.32
N ALA A 147 0.24 -10.79 -2.04
CA ALA A 147 0.49 -11.68 -0.93
C ALA A 147 -0.54 -11.44 0.18
N THR A 148 -0.90 -12.49 0.92
CA THR A 148 -1.80 -12.36 2.07
C THR A 148 -1.09 -11.69 3.23
N PHE A 149 -1.76 -10.70 3.80
CA PHE A 149 -1.33 -10.03 5.02
C PHE A 149 -1.96 -10.75 6.19
N SER A 150 -1.18 -11.52 6.94
CA SER A 150 -1.69 -11.95 8.23
C SER A 150 -0.59 -12.04 9.27
N SER A 151 -1.00 -11.67 10.48
CA SER A 151 -0.34 -12.05 11.73
C SER A 151 -0.45 -13.54 12.02
N GLU A 152 -1.00 -14.33 11.09
CA GLU A 152 -1.11 -15.78 11.19
C GLU A 152 0.11 -16.39 10.52
N ASP A 153 0.50 -17.59 10.97
CA ASP A 153 1.73 -18.27 10.60
C ASP A 153 1.78 -18.73 9.12
N THR A 154 0.94 -18.16 8.26
CA THR A 154 0.78 -18.53 6.86
C THR A 154 1.09 -17.35 5.94
N THR A 155 2.20 -17.47 5.21
CA THR A 155 2.55 -16.59 4.09
C THR A 155 1.96 -17.18 2.81
N GLU A 156 0.94 -16.53 2.25
CA GLU A 156 0.38 -16.91 0.94
C GLU A 156 0.84 -15.89 -0.11
N ILE A 157 1.33 -16.36 -1.24
CA ILE A 157 1.81 -15.53 -2.35
C ILE A 157 1.07 -15.95 -3.61
N LYS A 158 0.45 -14.98 -4.29
CA LYS A 158 -0.19 -15.18 -5.59
C LYS A 158 0.75 -14.71 -6.70
N ILE A 159 0.98 -15.60 -7.65
CA ILE A 159 1.76 -15.33 -8.85
C ILE A 159 1.02 -15.83 -10.08
N ASP A 160 1.19 -15.13 -11.19
CA ASP A 160 0.80 -15.62 -12.50
C ASP A 160 1.97 -16.40 -13.10
N SER A 161 1.95 -17.72 -12.92
CA SER A 161 3.04 -18.59 -13.34
C SER A 161 2.89 -18.99 -14.79
N HIS A 162 3.98 -18.87 -15.55
CA HIS A 162 4.05 -19.40 -16.91
C HIS A 162 5.33 -20.24 -17.08
N PRO A 163 5.26 -21.47 -17.65
CA PRO A 163 6.42 -22.36 -17.77
C PRO A 163 7.63 -21.71 -18.46
N VAL A 164 7.34 -20.87 -19.46
CA VAL A 164 8.34 -20.18 -20.29
C VAL A 164 9.19 -19.19 -19.48
N TYR A 165 8.66 -18.61 -18.41
CA TYR A 165 9.42 -17.66 -17.59
C TYR A 165 10.59 -18.34 -16.87
N ALA A 166 10.37 -19.56 -16.35
CA ALA A 166 11.44 -20.33 -15.74
C ALA A 166 12.52 -20.71 -16.76
N GLU A 167 12.11 -21.04 -17.99
CA GLU A 167 13.03 -21.34 -19.08
C GLU A 167 13.91 -20.12 -19.43
N TRP A 168 13.30 -18.95 -19.63
CA TRP A 168 14.03 -17.72 -19.99
C TRP A 168 15.01 -17.27 -18.91
N LEU A 169 14.67 -17.41 -17.63
CA LEU A 169 15.61 -17.12 -16.54
C LEU A 169 16.81 -18.08 -16.49
N SER A 170 16.65 -19.31 -16.99
CA SER A 170 17.69 -20.35 -16.95
C SER A 170 18.52 -20.46 -18.24
N ASN A 171 18.03 -19.89 -19.34
CA ASN A 171 18.63 -20.02 -20.67
C ASN A 171 19.67 -18.90 -20.89
N GLU A 172 20.92 -19.26 -21.18
CA GLU A 172 22.03 -18.32 -21.40
C GLU A 172 21.77 -17.26 -22.50
N ILE A 173 20.88 -17.56 -23.44
CA ILE A 173 20.50 -16.64 -24.53
C ILE A 173 19.68 -15.48 -23.97
N TYR A 174 18.74 -15.75 -23.09
CA TYR A 174 17.77 -14.76 -22.58
C TYR A 174 18.12 -14.23 -21.20
N SER A 175 18.90 -14.97 -20.41
CA SER A 175 19.21 -14.62 -19.01
C SER A 175 19.92 -13.28 -18.85
N LYS A 176 20.55 -12.77 -19.93
CA LYS A 176 21.17 -11.44 -19.95
C LYS A 176 20.15 -10.30 -19.86
N ASP A 177 18.93 -10.54 -20.30
CA ASP A 177 17.85 -9.55 -20.31
C ASP A 177 16.98 -9.61 -19.03
N PHE A 178 17.27 -10.57 -18.14
CA PHE A 178 16.62 -10.77 -16.85
C PHE A 178 17.65 -10.75 -15.73
N GLU A 179 18.16 -9.55 -15.42
CA GLU A 179 19.16 -9.37 -14.38
C GLU A 179 18.58 -9.66 -12.99
N TYR A 180 19.33 -10.36 -12.16
CA TYR A 180 18.97 -10.55 -10.76
C TYR A 180 19.07 -9.22 -10.00
N LEU A 181 17.98 -8.84 -9.33
CA LEU A 181 17.92 -7.60 -8.55
C LEU A 181 18.26 -7.85 -7.09
N HIS A 182 17.48 -8.69 -6.41
CA HIS A 182 17.67 -9.04 -5.01
C HIS A 182 16.84 -10.27 -4.59
N SER A 183 17.14 -10.79 -3.39
CA SER A 183 16.37 -11.84 -2.72
C SER A 183 15.77 -11.32 -1.42
N ILE A 184 14.54 -11.75 -1.13
CA ILE A 184 13.84 -11.53 0.13
C ILE A 184 13.65 -12.88 0.80
N PHE A 185 14.08 -12.99 2.05
CA PHE A 185 14.07 -14.26 2.80
C PHE A 185 13.03 -14.22 3.91
N ASP A 186 12.05 -15.12 3.85
CA ASP A 186 11.22 -15.51 4.98
C ASP A 186 11.87 -16.71 5.68
N ILE A 187 12.74 -16.40 6.64
CA ILE A 187 13.53 -17.38 7.40
C ILE A 187 12.63 -18.36 8.15
N LYS A 188 11.47 -17.91 8.62
CA LYS A 188 10.58 -18.74 9.45
C LYS A 188 9.97 -19.88 8.64
N ASN A 189 9.61 -19.60 7.39
CA ASN A 189 8.95 -20.54 6.51
C ASN A 189 9.89 -21.21 5.50
N ASP A 190 11.18 -20.89 5.54
CA ASP A 190 12.20 -21.36 4.60
C ASP A 190 11.82 -21.02 3.14
N ILE A 191 11.38 -19.77 2.94
CA ILE A 191 11.00 -19.25 1.62
C ILE A 191 11.99 -18.16 1.22
N GLU A 192 12.53 -18.29 0.02
CA GLU A 192 13.30 -17.24 -0.67
C GLU A 192 12.47 -16.75 -1.86
N VAL A 193 12.33 -15.43 -2.00
CA VAL A 193 11.73 -14.77 -3.16
C VAL A 193 12.82 -14.01 -3.88
N ARG A 194 13.19 -14.44 -5.10
CA ARG A 194 14.14 -13.74 -5.97
C ARG A 194 13.38 -12.84 -6.94
N GLU A 195 13.87 -11.62 -7.12
CA GLU A 195 13.33 -10.68 -8.09
C GLU A 195 14.30 -10.47 -9.25
N TYR A 196 13.74 -10.38 -10.45
CA TYR A 196 14.48 -10.17 -11.68
C TYR A 196 13.97 -8.93 -12.40
N SER A 197 14.88 -8.21 -13.06
CA SER A 197 14.49 -7.26 -14.09
C SER A 197 13.89 -7.99 -15.28
N TYR A 198 13.19 -7.26 -16.15
CA TYR A 198 12.58 -7.81 -17.33
C TYR A 198 12.51 -6.74 -18.43
N PRO A 199 12.47 -7.14 -19.72
CA PRO A 199 12.36 -6.21 -20.83
C PRO A 199 11.06 -5.39 -20.80
N ASN A 200 11.08 -4.21 -21.43
CA ASN A 200 9.88 -3.38 -21.55
C ASN A 200 8.76 -4.13 -22.29
N GLY A 201 7.53 -4.02 -21.77
CA GLY A 201 6.36 -4.69 -22.33
C GLY A 201 6.31 -6.20 -22.09
N PHE A 202 7.16 -6.75 -21.21
CA PHE A 202 7.22 -8.19 -20.93
C PHE A 202 5.88 -8.80 -20.51
N PHE A 203 5.08 -8.06 -19.73
CA PHE A 203 3.76 -8.50 -19.27
C PHE A 203 2.61 -8.03 -20.17
N GLU A 204 2.89 -7.42 -21.32
CA GLU A 204 1.88 -6.99 -22.27
C GLU A 204 1.44 -8.13 -23.21
N GLU A 205 0.17 -8.09 -23.65
CA GLU A 205 -0.35 -9.06 -24.61
C GLU A 205 0.44 -9.03 -25.93
N GLY A 206 0.87 -10.20 -26.41
CA GLY A 206 1.64 -10.33 -27.65
C GLY A 206 3.14 -10.08 -27.50
N PHE A 207 3.67 -10.12 -26.27
CA PHE A 207 5.11 -10.25 -26.06
C PHE A 207 5.65 -11.58 -26.63
N THR A 208 6.77 -11.53 -27.36
CA THR A 208 7.43 -12.70 -27.96
C THR A 208 8.92 -12.63 -27.66
N ALA A 209 9.56 -13.78 -27.38
CA ALA A 209 11.00 -13.83 -27.06
C ALA A 209 11.88 -13.17 -28.14
N ASP A 210 11.46 -13.22 -29.40
CA ASP A 210 12.17 -12.58 -30.52
C ASP A 210 12.28 -11.05 -30.36
N LYS A 211 11.33 -10.42 -29.64
CA LYS A 211 11.36 -8.98 -29.34
C LYS A 211 12.50 -8.60 -28.39
N ILE A 212 12.98 -9.55 -27.59
CA ILE A 212 14.12 -9.36 -26.68
C ILE A 212 15.41 -9.24 -27.50
N THR A 213 15.57 -10.12 -28.49
CA THR A 213 16.75 -10.18 -29.37
C THR A 213 16.74 -9.17 -30.51
N SER A 214 15.59 -8.54 -30.82
CA SER A 214 15.46 -7.61 -31.94
C SER A 214 15.62 -6.12 -31.57
N SER A 215 15.91 -5.81 -30.30
CA SER A 215 16.03 -4.43 -29.78
C SER A 215 17.46 -3.85 -29.84
N GLU A 216 18.34 -4.38 -30.70
CA GLU A 216 19.61 -3.71 -31.06
C GLU A 216 19.42 -2.54 -32.04
#